data_AF-A0A8C8YNK3-F1
#
_entry.id   AF-A0A8C8YNK3-F1
#
_cell.length_a   1.000
_cell.length_b   1.000
_cell.length_c   1.000
_cell.angle_alpha   90.00
_cell.angle_beta   90.00
_cell.angle_gamma   90.00
#
_symmetry.space_group_name_H-M   'P 1'
#
loop_
_entity.id
_entity.type
_entity.pdbx_description
1 polymer ?
#
loop_
_entity_poly.entity_id
_entity_poly.type
_entity_poly.pdbx_seq_one_letter_code
_entity_poly.pdbx_strand_id
1 'polypeptide(L)'
;MAVQISRKRKFVGDGIFKAELNEFLTRKLAEDGYSGVEVQVTPTRTEIFILATRTQNVLGEKGQCIWELTTVVQKRFGFPEGSVELYAEKRHLVSYNTEPTTMILIF
;
A
#
# COMPACT_ATOMS: atom_id res chain seq x y z
N MET A 1 9.83 -1.26 25.20
CA MET A 1 10.91 -2.24 24.91
C MET A 1 10.78 -2.65 23.45
N ALA A 2 11.78 -2.37 22.60
CA ALA A 2 11.76 -2.88 21.23
C ALA A 2 12.19 -4.36 21.27
N VAL A 3 11.29 -5.26 20.85
CA VAL A 3 11.61 -6.69 20.77
C VAL A 3 12.68 -6.87 19.69
N GLN A 4 13.86 -7.38 20.07
CA GLN A 4 14.91 -7.76 19.12
C GLN A 4 14.41 -8.98 18.32
N ILE A 5 13.85 -8.71 17.14
CA ILE A 5 13.37 -9.73 16.21
C ILE A 5 14.48 -10.00 15.17
N SER A 6 14.72 -11.28 14.87
CA SER A 6 15.66 -11.66 13.81
C SER A 6 15.19 -11.14 12.45
N ARG A 7 16.13 -10.72 11.59
CA ARG A 7 15.79 -10.18 10.26
C ARG A 7 14.85 -11.10 9.47
N LYS A 8 15.10 -12.42 9.52
CA LYS A 8 14.25 -13.44 8.90
C LYS A 8 12.80 -13.39 9.42
N ARG A 9 12.60 -13.33 10.74
CA ARG A 9 11.27 -13.24 11.35
C ARG A 9 10.58 -11.92 11.02
N LYS A 10 11.34 -10.83 10.91
CA LYS A 10 10.80 -9.53 10.47
C LYS A 10 10.25 -9.62 9.04
N PHE A 11 11.03 -10.13 8.08
CA PHE A 11 10.57 -10.30 6.69
C PHE A 11 9.34 -11.20 6.57
N VAL A 12 9.28 -12.28 7.36
CA VAL A 12 8.10 -13.15 7.39
C VAL A 12 6.88 -12.41 7.95
N GLY A 13 7.03 -11.66 9.05
CA GLY A 13 5.96 -10.84 9.60
C GLY A 13 5.45 -9.78 8.63
N ASP A 14 6.37 -9.04 7.99
CA ASP A 14 6.05 -8.02 6.99
C ASP A 14 5.34 -8.64 5.77
N GLY A 15 5.74 -9.84 5.35
CA GLY A 15 5.10 -10.58 4.27
C GLY A 15 3.68 -11.05 4.62
N ILE A 16 3.48 -11.57 5.83
CA ILE A 16 2.15 -11.96 6.33
C ILE A 16 1.23 -10.75 6.41
N PHE A 17 1.74 -9.62 6.93
CA PHE A 17 0.99 -8.37 6.99
C PHE A 17 0.54 -7.90 5.59
N LYS A 18 1.46 -7.89 4.62
CA LYS A 18 1.12 -7.52 3.23
C LYS A 18 0.09 -8.46 2.62
N ALA A 19 0.20 -9.76 2.88
CA ALA A 19 -0.74 -10.75 2.34
C ALA A 19 -2.15 -10.59 2.93
N GLU A 20 -2.26 -10.39 4.25
CA GLU A 20 -3.54 -10.17 4.92
C GLU A 20 -4.20 -8.86 4.44
N LEU A 21 -3.43 -7.78 4.33
CA LEU A 21 -3.92 -6.51 3.82
C LEU A 21 -4.41 -6.64 2.36
N ASN A 22 -3.63 -7.34 1.52
CA ASN A 22 -4.00 -7.57 0.13
C ASN A 22 -5.31 -8.37 0.02
N GLU A 23 -5.49 -9.41 0.83
CA GLU A 23 -6.73 -10.19 0.84
C GLU A 23 -7.94 -9.33 1.28
N PHE A 24 -7.77 -8.54 2.34
CA PHE A 24 -8.81 -7.65 2.85
C PHE A 24 -9.25 -6.64 1.78
N LEU A 25 -8.29 -5.96 1.15
CA LEU A 25 -8.56 -4.95 0.12
C LEU A 25 -9.14 -5.59 -1.14
N THR A 26 -8.66 -6.77 -1.55
CA THR A 26 -9.20 -7.50 -2.70
C THR A 26 -10.68 -7.79 -2.50
N ARG A 27 -11.10 -8.24 -1.30
CA ARG A 27 -12.51 -8.54 -1.02
C ARG A 27 -13.37 -7.29 -0.92
N LYS A 28 -12.86 -6.20 -0.36
CA LYS A 28 -13.60 -4.94 -0.18
C LYS A 28 -13.72 -4.13 -1.45
N LEU A 29 -12.68 -4.10 -2.27
CA LEU A 29 -12.55 -3.25 -3.46
C LEU A 29 -12.56 -4.07 -4.77
N ALA A 30 -13.03 -5.32 -4.74
CA ALA A 30 -13.19 -6.16 -5.92
C ALA A 30 -14.03 -5.46 -6.99
N GLU A 31 -15.14 -4.84 -6.55
CA GLU A 31 -16.09 -4.16 -7.44
C GLU A 31 -15.54 -2.86 -8.01
N ASP A 32 -14.53 -2.26 -7.36
CA ASP A 32 -13.92 -0.99 -7.77
C ASP A 32 -12.71 -1.17 -8.68
N GLY A 33 -12.30 -2.42 -8.94
CA GLY A 33 -11.17 -2.72 -9.82
C GLY A 33 -9.83 -2.51 -9.14
N TYR A 34 -9.72 -2.98 -7.89
CA TYR A 34 -8.45 -3.15 -7.18
C TYR A 34 -7.48 -4.02 -7.99
N SER A 35 -6.24 -3.54 -8.12
CA SER A 35 -5.16 -4.21 -8.85
C SER A 35 -4.04 -4.68 -7.93
N GLY A 36 -3.90 -4.09 -6.74
CA GLY A 36 -2.81 -4.43 -5.83
C GLY A 36 -2.58 -3.37 -4.75
N VAL A 37 -1.68 -3.69 -3.84
CA VAL A 37 -1.28 -2.81 -2.75
C VAL A 37 0.24 -2.76 -2.64
N GLU A 38 0.77 -1.55 -2.50
CA GLU A 38 2.14 -1.31 -2.12
C GLU A 38 2.18 -0.74 -0.70
N VAL A 39 3.06 -1.29 0.12
CA VAL A 39 3.20 -0.89 1.52
C VAL A 39 4.62 -0.39 1.69
N GLN A 40 4.76 0.87 2.11
CA GLN A 40 6.03 1.44 2.51
C GLN A 40 6.04 1.61 4.03
N VAL A 41 6.90 0.83 4.68
CA VAL A 41 7.04 0.86 6.14
C VAL A 41 8.23 1.74 6.50
N THR A 42 7.96 2.94 6.97
CA THR A 42 8.96 3.85 7.54
C THR A 42 8.87 3.74 9.08
N PRO A 43 9.98 3.89 9.82
CA PRO A 43 9.94 3.87 11.29
C PRO A 43 8.97 4.89 11.90
N THR A 44 8.70 5.98 11.19
CA THR A 44 7.82 7.07 11.62
C THR A 44 6.37 6.87 11.21
N ARG A 45 6.13 6.33 9.99
CA ARG A 45 4.79 6.18 9.39
C ARG A 45 4.75 5.01 8.42
N THR A 46 3.59 4.37 8.32
CA THR A 46 3.31 3.35 7.32
C THR A 46 2.40 3.93 6.25
N GLU A 47 2.88 3.95 5.02
CA GLU A 47 2.15 4.46 3.88
C GLU A 47 1.67 3.27 3.03
N ILE A 48 0.37 3.26 2.70
CA ILE A 48 -0.25 2.18 1.94
C ILE A 48 -0.83 2.77 0.66
N PHE A 49 -0.29 2.35 -0.48
CA PHE A 49 -0.74 2.76 -1.81
C PHE A 49 -1.66 1.68 -2.37
N ILE A 50 -2.94 2.03 -2.51
CA ILE A 50 -3.95 1.19 -3.13
C ILE A 50 -3.93 1.47 -4.63
N LEU A 51 -3.55 0.45 -5.40
CA LEU A 51 -3.58 0.50 -6.86
C LEU A 51 -4.97 0.06 -7.32
N ALA A 52 -5.71 0.98 -7.93
CA ALA A 52 -7.03 0.67 -8.47
C ALA A 52 -7.26 1.38 -9.82
N THR A 53 -8.12 0.78 -10.65
CA THR A 53 -8.51 1.40 -11.92
C THR A 53 -9.47 2.58 -11.72
N ARG A 54 -10.40 2.47 -10.76
CA ARG A 54 -11.37 3.51 -10.39
C ARG A 54 -11.06 4.09 -9.02
N THR A 55 -10.05 4.97 -8.94
CA THR A 55 -9.67 5.63 -7.68
C THR A 55 -10.78 6.47 -7.07
N GLN A 56 -11.70 7.01 -7.87
CA GLN A 56 -12.82 7.81 -7.36
C GLN A 56 -13.77 7.00 -6.47
N ASN A 57 -14.04 5.74 -6.83
CA ASN A 57 -14.87 4.86 -6.00
C ASN A 57 -14.16 4.46 -4.71
N VAL A 58 -12.83 4.23 -4.80
CA VAL A 58 -12.00 3.89 -3.63
C VAL A 58 -11.92 5.06 -2.64
N LEU A 59 -11.88 6.30 -3.14
CA LEU A 59 -11.99 7.49 -2.31
C LEU A 59 -13.42 7.63 -1.72
N GLY A 60 -14.42 7.29 -2.52
CA GLY A 60 -15.84 7.40 -2.18
C GLY A 60 -16.32 8.85 -2.13
N GLU A 61 -17.54 9.07 -1.63
CA GLU A 61 -18.11 10.41 -1.49
C GLU A 61 -17.28 11.22 -0.48
N LYS A 62 -16.63 12.30 -0.96
CA LYS A 62 -15.80 13.21 -0.16
C LYS A 62 -14.65 12.55 0.61
N GLY A 63 -14.15 11.39 0.18
CA GLY A 63 -13.07 10.69 0.88
C GLY A 63 -13.52 9.90 2.12
N GLN A 64 -14.83 9.65 2.29
CA GLN A 64 -15.33 8.90 3.44
C GLN A 64 -14.89 7.43 3.42
N CYS A 65 -14.85 6.80 2.24
CA CYS A 65 -14.50 5.38 2.11
C CYS A 65 -13.04 5.13 2.52
N ILE A 66 -12.11 5.98 2.09
CA ILE A 66 -10.70 5.86 2.47
C ILE A 66 -10.47 6.09 3.97
N TRP A 67 -11.25 6.98 4.60
CA TRP A 67 -11.19 7.22 6.04
C TRP A 67 -11.71 6.02 6.86
N GLU A 68 -12.80 5.40 6.40
CA GLU A 68 -13.32 4.17 7.00
C GLU A 68 -12.30 3.02 6.88
N LEU A 69 -11.71 2.83 5.70
CA LEU A 69 -10.66 1.84 5.48
C LEU A 69 -9.47 2.08 6.40
N THR A 70 -9.04 3.34 6.54
CA THR A 70 -7.96 3.73 7.47
C THR A 70 -8.30 3.34 8.90
N THR A 71 -9.52 3.63 9.36
CA THR A 71 -9.97 3.30 10.71
C THR A 71 -10.00 1.78 10.94
N VAL A 72 -10.47 1.01 9.97
CA VAL A 72 -10.52 -0.46 10.06
C VAL A 72 -9.11 -1.05 10.12
N VAL A 73 -8.20 -0.57 9.28
CA VAL A 73 -6.79 -1.02 9.25
C VAL A 73 -6.10 -0.66 10.56
N GLN A 74 -6.26 0.57 11.06
CA GLN A 74 -5.67 0.98 12.34
C GLN A 74 -6.13 0.08 13.50
N LYS A 75 -7.44 -0.18 13.61
CA LYS A 75 -7.99 -1.03 14.67
C LYS A 75 -7.60 -2.50 14.53
N ARG A 76 -7.58 -3.04 13.31
CA ARG A 76 -7.32 -4.47 13.07
C ARG A 76 -5.85 -4.84 13.31
N PHE A 77 -4.93 -3.94 12.94
CA PHE A 77 -3.49 -4.18 13.04
C PHE A 77 -2.85 -3.51 14.27
N GLY A 78 -3.62 -2.78 15.08
CA GLY A 78 -3.16 -2.19 16.34
C GLY A 78 -2.18 -1.03 16.15
N PHE A 79 -2.31 -0.29 15.05
CA PHE A 79 -1.47 0.88 14.80
C PHE A 79 -1.91 2.08 15.67
N PRO A 80 -0.97 2.89 16.17
CA PRO A 80 -1.30 4.14 16.84
C PRO A 80 -1.96 5.13 15.86
N GLU A 81 -2.83 6.00 16.37
CA GLU A 81 -3.52 7.00 15.56
C GLU A 81 -2.53 7.87 14.77
N GLY A 82 -2.80 8.08 13.48
CA GLY A 82 -1.97 8.89 12.59
C GLY A 82 -0.65 8.25 12.15
N SER A 83 -0.38 6.98 12.50
CA SER A 83 0.81 6.26 12.00
C SER A 83 0.59 5.54 10.68
N VAL A 84 -0.65 5.44 10.21
CA VAL A 84 -1.02 4.81 8.94
C VAL A 84 -1.75 5.82 8.08
N GLU A 85 -1.27 6.00 6.85
CA GLU A 85 -1.88 6.82 5.82
C GLU A 85 -2.15 5.96 4.58
N LEU A 86 -3.37 6.05 4.04
CA LEU A 86 -3.75 5.36 2.81
C LEU A 86 -3.87 6.34 1.66
N TYR A 87 -3.32 5.96 0.51
CA TYR A 87 -3.36 6.70 -0.73
C TYR A 87 -3.99 5.83 -1.82
N ALA A 88 -4.87 6.41 -2.63
CA ALA A 88 -5.42 5.76 -3.80
C ALA A 88 -4.66 6.24 -5.03
N GLU A 89 -3.85 5.37 -5.62
CA GLU A 89 -3.10 5.69 -6.83
C GLU A 89 -3.75 5.02 -8.03
N LYS A 90 -4.05 5.83 -9.05
CA LYS A 90 -4.49 5.29 -10.32
C LYS A 90 -3.24 4.79 -10.99
N ARG A 91 -3.12 3.48 -11.15
CA ARG A 91 -2.02 2.91 -11.94
C ARG A 91 -2.15 3.43 -13.37
N HIS A 92 -1.44 4.50 -13.68
CA HIS A 92 -1.00 4.74 -15.04
C HIS A 92 0.00 3.63 -15.27
N LEU A 93 -0.28 2.71 -16.19
CA LEU A 93 0.81 1.90 -16.73
C LEU A 93 1.86 2.92 -17.14
N VAL A 94 3.02 2.86 -16.49
CA VAL A 94 4.17 3.65 -16.93
C VAL A 94 4.36 3.27 -18.39
N SER A 95 3.99 4.19 -19.28
CA SER A 95 4.63 4.26 -20.59
C SER A 95 6.12 4.21 -20.27
N TYR A 96 6.77 3.10 -20.62
CA TYR A 96 8.21 3.03 -20.62
C TYR A 96 8.67 4.24 -21.42
N ASN A 97 9.11 5.29 -20.74
CA ASN A 97 9.87 6.34 -21.38
C ASN A 97 11.26 5.74 -21.54
N THR A 98 11.40 4.87 -22.53
CA THR A 98 12.69 4.60 -23.14
C THR A 98 13.13 5.91 -23.75
N GLU A 99 13.85 6.72 -22.99
CA GLU A 99 14.81 7.63 -23.63
C GLU A 99 15.90 6.73 -24.24
N PRO A 100 16.02 6.67 -25.58
CA PRO A 100 16.86 5.67 -26.24
C PRO A 100 18.34 6.10 -26.36
N THR A 101 18.90 6.92 -25.46
CA THR A 101 20.15 7.65 -25.81
C THR A 101 21.25 7.76 -24.75
N THR A 102 21.28 6.95 -23.69
CA THR A 102 22.47 6.94 -22.81
C THR A 102 22.94 5.52 -22.50
N MET A 103 23.34 4.81 -23.56
CA MET A 103 24.39 3.80 -23.48
C MET A 103 25.74 4.53 -23.35
N ILE A 104 26.13 4.86 -22.12
CA ILE A 104 27.53 5.06 -21.78
C ILE A 104 28.04 3.68 -21.36
N LEU A 105 28.77 3.01 -22.26
CA LEU A 105 29.61 1.87 -21.91
C LEU A 105 30.65 2.33 -20.88
N ILE A 106 30.60 1.74 -19.70
CA ILE A 106 31.74 1.72 -18.77
C ILE A 106 32.22 0.26 -18.75
N PHE A 107 33.41 0.07 -19.32
CA PHE A 107 34.21 -1.15 -19.54
C PHE A 107 33.77 -2.10 -20.66
#